data_AF-A0A7S0W8F6-F1
#
_entry.id   AF-A0A7S0W8F6-F1
#
_cell.length_a   1.000
_cell.length_b   1.000
_cell.length_c   1.000
_cell.angle_alpha   90.00
_cell.angle_beta   90.00
_cell.angle_gamma   90.00
#
_symmetry.space_group_name_H-M   'P 1'
#
loop_
_entity.id
_entity.type
_entity.pdbx_description
1 polymer ?
#
loop_
_entity_poly.entity_id
_entity_poly.type
_entity_poly.pdbx_seq_one_letter_code
_entity_poly.pdbx_strand_id
1 'polypeptide(L)'
;PHTPPPGGGGGGGGAPKKQAPPVVPPAVDFQMDQFSELMGQIDQGDADQKAYAAMELQTMALDSKSQVLMAQNGAIDPLVKLLQPGDPMVQASAAGALWNLAANEQNKFAIAQSGAIQPLVA
;
A
#
# COMPACT_ATOMS: atom_id res chain seq x y z
N PRO A 1 45.67 3.56 53.70
CA PRO A 1 44.24 3.79 54.03
C PRO A 1 43.55 4.55 52.88
N HIS A 2 42.91 3.81 51.99
CA HIS A 2 42.06 4.32 50.93
C HIS A 2 40.60 4.07 51.31
N THR A 3 39.78 5.11 51.26
CA THR A 3 38.32 5.00 51.14
C THR A 3 37.86 5.98 50.06
N PRO A 4 37.13 5.51 49.03
CA PRO A 4 36.56 6.38 48.01
C PRO A 4 35.18 6.94 48.44
N PRO A 5 34.72 8.05 47.85
CA PRO A 5 33.36 8.56 48.06
C PRO A 5 32.33 7.77 47.23
N PRO A 6 31.05 7.68 47.68
CA PRO A 6 29.97 7.09 46.90
C PRO A 6 29.09 8.14 46.20
N GLY A 7 28.44 7.71 45.12
CA GLY A 7 27.37 8.41 44.41
C GLY A 7 27.84 8.92 43.05
N GLY A 8 27.24 8.57 41.93
CA GLY A 8 25.89 8.09 41.67
C GLY A 8 25.37 8.90 40.48
N GLY A 9 24.97 8.23 39.40
CA GLY A 9 24.48 8.91 38.21
C GLY A 9 24.45 8.01 36.99
N GLY A 10 23.43 7.16 36.93
CA GLY A 10 23.10 6.41 35.72
C GLY A 10 22.65 7.34 34.59
N GLY A 11 23.14 7.05 33.40
CA GLY A 11 22.71 7.61 32.12
C GLY A 11 23.50 6.84 31.07
N GLY A 12 22.93 6.22 30.07
CA GLY A 12 21.70 6.48 29.36
C GLY A 12 22.02 5.99 27.95
N GLY A 13 21.32 4.96 27.50
CA GLY A 13 21.64 4.30 26.23
C GLY A 13 20.71 3.13 26.00
N GLY A 14 19.42 3.34 26.24
CA GLY A 14 18.41 2.39 25.82
C GLY A 14 18.54 2.18 24.30
N ALA A 15 18.59 0.92 23.89
CA ALA A 15 18.46 0.50 22.51
C ALA A 15 17.34 1.27 21.80
N PRO A 16 17.42 1.49 20.47
CA PRO A 16 16.31 2.09 19.73
C PRO A 16 15.05 1.29 20.01
N LYS A 17 14.06 1.93 20.64
CA LYS A 17 12.73 1.37 20.80
C LYS A 17 12.30 1.02 19.37
N LYS A 18 12.23 -0.28 19.06
CA LYS A 18 11.51 -0.78 17.89
C LYS A 18 10.11 -0.22 18.05
N GLN A 19 9.83 0.88 17.36
CA GLN A 19 8.53 1.50 17.35
C GLN A 19 7.61 0.42 16.77
N ALA A 20 6.78 -0.17 17.62
CA ALA A 20 5.71 -1.02 17.14
C ALA A 20 4.90 -0.17 16.15
N PRO A 21 4.44 -0.74 15.02
CA PRO A 21 3.59 0.00 14.10
C PRO A 21 2.44 0.62 14.90
N PRO A 22 2.05 1.87 14.62
CA PRO A 22 0.99 2.53 15.37
C PRO A 22 -0.25 1.63 15.34
N VAL A 23 -0.72 1.25 16.52
CA VAL A 23 -2.01 0.57 16.70
C VAL A 23 -3.07 1.60 16.36
N VAL A 24 -3.46 1.67 15.09
CA VAL A 24 -4.62 2.45 14.63
C VAL A 24 -5.87 1.67 15.07
N PRO A 25 -6.70 2.18 16.00
CA PRO A 25 -7.98 1.56 16.30
C PRO A 25 -8.91 1.65 15.07
N PRO A 26 -9.82 0.68 14.88
CA PRO A 26 -10.60 0.55 13.67
C PRO A 26 -11.63 1.68 13.63
N ALA A 27 -11.36 2.72 12.84
CA ALA A 27 -12.47 3.34 12.15
C ALA A 27 -13.10 2.20 11.34
N VAL A 28 -14.37 1.92 11.58
CA VAL A 28 -15.15 1.06 10.70
C VAL A 28 -15.28 1.86 9.40
N ASP A 29 -14.21 1.82 8.60
CA ASP A 29 -13.97 2.65 7.44
C ASP A 29 -14.85 2.08 6.32
N PHE A 30 -15.98 2.73 6.03
CA PHE A 30 -16.87 2.42 4.88
C PHE A 30 -16.09 2.21 3.57
N GLN A 31 -14.93 2.86 3.46
CA GLN A 31 -14.01 2.76 2.34
C GLN A 31 -13.29 1.41 2.25
N MET A 32 -13.17 0.66 3.36
CA MET A 32 -12.57 -0.68 3.41
C MET A 32 -13.54 -1.76 2.93
N ASP A 33 -14.83 -1.63 3.21
CA ASP A 33 -15.88 -2.49 2.64
C ASP A 33 -15.95 -2.29 1.12
N GLN A 34 -15.97 -1.03 0.67
CA GLN A 34 -15.89 -0.67 -0.75
C GLN A 34 -14.62 -1.23 -1.40
N PHE A 35 -13.45 -1.02 -0.78
CA PHE A 35 -12.20 -1.55 -1.29
C PHE A 35 -12.23 -3.08 -1.44
N SER A 36 -12.71 -3.79 -0.42
CA SER A 36 -12.74 -5.26 -0.44
C SER A 36 -13.64 -5.80 -1.55
N GLU A 37 -14.79 -5.16 -1.77
CA GLU A 37 -15.70 -5.49 -2.87
C GLU A 37 -15.03 -5.28 -4.23
N LEU A 38 -14.38 -4.13 -4.45
CA LEU A 38 -13.67 -3.84 -5.70
C LEU A 38 -12.52 -4.82 -5.95
N MET A 39 -11.79 -5.22 -4.90
CA MET A 39 -10.74 -6.23 -5.00
C MET A 39 -11.31 -7.62 -5.37
N GLY A 40 -12.50 -7.96 -4.86
CA GLY A 40 -13.23 -9.16 -5.28
C GLY A 40 -13.61 -9.13 -6.76
N GLN A 41 -14.06 -7.96 -7.25
CA GLN A 41 -14.41 -7.76 -8.66
C GLN A 41 -13.19 -7.85 -9.60
N ILE A 42 -12.02 -7.35 -9.19
CA ILE A 42 -10.77 -7.52 -9.96
C ILE A 42 -10.44 -9.01 -10.19
N ASP A 43 -10.66 -9.84 -9.18
CA ASP A 43 -10.30 -11.25 -9.22
C ASP A 43 -11.36 -12.08 -9.97
N GLN A 44 -12.62 -11.95 -9.55
CA GLN A 44 -13.72 -12.85 -9.96
C GLN A 44 -14.74 -12.21 -10.92
N GLY A 45 -14.68 -10.90 -11.14
CA GLY A 45 -15.64 -10.18 -11.96
C GLY A 45 -15.51 -10.48 -13.45
N ASP A 46 -16.57 -10.16 -14.22
CA ASP A 46 -16.49 -10.10 -15.68
C ASP A 46 -15.67 -8.89 -16.16
N ALA A 47 -15.54 -8.72 -17.48
CA ALA A 47 -14.73 -7.64 -18.04
C ALA A 47 -15.23 -6.24 -17.62
N ASP A 48 -16.55 -6.03 -17.57
CA ASP A 48 -17.15 -4.75 -17.20
C ASP A 48 -16.95 -4.46 -15.71
N GLN A 49 -17.11 -5.48 -14.86
CA GLN A 49 -16.86 -5.39 -13.42
C GLN A 49 -15.38 -5.12 -13.11
N LYS A 50 -14.46 -5.79 -13.81
CA LYS A 50 -13.02 -5.56 -13.67
C LYS A 50 -12.64 -4.14 -14.11
N ALA A 51 -13.23 -3.65 -15.20
CA ALA A 51 -12.99 -2.29 -15.68
C ALA A 51 -13.50 -1.24 -14.70
N TYR A 52 -14.75 -1.40 -14.23
CA TYR A 52 -15.32 -0.53 -13.21
C TYR A 52 -14.46 -0.54 -11.93
N ALA A 53 -14.08 -1.72 -11.45
CA ALA A 53 -13.27 -1.84 -10.24
C ALA A 53 -11.90 -1.17 -10.38
N ALA A 54 -11.22 -1.36 -11.52
CA ALA A 54 -9.94 -0.73 -11.78
C ALA A 54 -10.05 0.80 -11.86
N MET A 55 -11.12 1.34 -12.45
CA MET A 55 -11.38 2.79 -12.52
C MET A 55 -11.66 3.40 -11.14
N GLU A 56 -12.45 2.74 -10.32
CA GLU A 56 -12.74 3.18 -8.95
C GLU A 56 -11.46 3.14 -8.09
N LEU A 57 -10.69 2.07 -8.17
CA LEU A 57 -9.41 1.95 -7.45
C LEU A 57 -8.39 3.01 -7.92
N GLN A 58 -8.36 3.33 -9.21
CA GLN A 58 -7.58 4.45 -9.73
C GLN A 58 -8.00 5.77 -9.09
N THR A 59 -9.31 6.01 -8.99
CA THR A 59 -9.87 7.23 -8.39
C THR A 59 -9.57 7.31 -6.89
N MET A 60 -9.71 6.19 -6.16
CA MET A 60 -9.34 6.10 -4.75
C MET A 60 -7.86 6.42 -4.54
N ALA A 61 -6.98 5.95 -5.42
CA ALA A 61 -5.53 6.18 -5.31
C ALA A 61 -5.12 7.65 -5.48
N LEU A 62 -6.03 8.57 -5.83
CA LEU A 62 -5.75 10.01 -5.82
C LEU A 62 -5.61 10.57 -4.40
N ASP A 63 -6.24 9.95 -3.41
CA ASP A 63 -6.16 10.38 -2.02
C ASP A 63 -4.97 9.73 -1.28
N SER A 64 -4.21 10.53 -0.54
CA SER A 64 -3.00 10.05 0.14
C SER A 64 -3.28 9.04 1.26
N LYS A 65 -4.43 9.11 1.93
CA LYS A 65 -4.83 8.09 2.93
C LYS A 65 -5.15 6.79 2.22
N SER A 66 -5.93 6.85 1.14
CA SER A 66 -6.26 5.69 0.32
C SER A 66 -5.02 5.03 -0.28
N GLN A 67 -4.02 5.79 -0.73
CA GLN A 67 -2.76 5.24 -1.25
C GLN A 67 -2.06 4.31 -0.25
N VAL A 68 -1.98 4.74 1.01
CA VAL A 68 -1.34 3.95 2.07
C VAL A 68 -2.21 2.73 2.42
N LEU A 69 -3.52 2.92 2.56
CA LEU A 69 -4.45 1.83 2.88
C LEU A 69 -4.46 0.76 1.80
N MET A 70 -4.57 1.13 0.53
CA MET A 70 -4.61 0.19 -0.59
C MET A 70 -3.32 -0.64 -0.66
N ALA A 71 -2.15 0.00 -0.51
CA ALA A 71 -0.88 -0.71 -0.50
C ALA A 71 -0.75 -1.66 0.70
N GLN A 72 -1.13 -1.22 1.91
CA GLN A 72 -1.11 -2.05 3.11
C GLN A 72 -2.07 -3.24 3.04
N ASN A 73 -3.17 -3.10 2.30
CA ASN A 73 -4.16 -4.15 2.08
C ASN A 73 -3.91 -4.96 0.79
N GLY A 74 -2.72 -4.87 0.20
CA GLY A 74 -2.29 -5.77 -0.88
C GLY A 74 -2.85 -5.45 -2.27
N ALA A 75 -3.24 -4.21 -2.55
CA ALA A 75 -3.77 -3.83 -3.87
C ALA A 75 -2.74 -3.93 -5.01
N ILE A 76 -1.44 -3.83 -4.70
CA ILE A 76 -0.39 -3.68 -5.71
C ILE A 76 -0.30 -4.91 -6.63
N ASP A 77 -0.21 -6.13 -6.08
CA ASP A 77 -0.03 -7.32 -6.91
C ASP A 77 -1.22 -7.61 -7.83
N PRO A 78 -2.49 -7.50 -7.38
CA PRO A 78 -3.64 -7.62 -8.27
C PRO A 78 -3.66 -6.57 -9.38
N LEU A 79 -3.32 -5.31 -9.07
CA LEU A 79 -3.22 -4.26 -10.09
C LEU A 79 -2.13 -4.55 -11.11
N VAL A 80 -0.98 -5.12 -10.69
CA VAL A 80 0.08 -5.55 -11.62
C VAL A 80 -0.37 -6.71 -12.50
N LYS A 81 -1.15 -7.65 -11.96
CA LYS A 81 -1.72 -8.74 -12.77
C LYS A 81 -2.67 -8.23 -13.85
N LEU A 82 -3.40 -7.14 -13.58
CA LEU A 82 -4.28 -6.51 -14.57
C LEU A 82 -3.53 -5.84 -15.73
N LEU A 83 -2.21 -5.64 -15.63
CA LEU A 83 -1.38 -5.15 -16.74
C LEU A 83 -1.08 -6.23 -17.78
N GLN A 84 -1.34 -7.50 -17.48
CA GLN A 84 -1.14 -8.58 -18.44
C GLN A 84 -2.09 -8.43 -19.65
N PRO A 85 -1.74 -8.98 -20.83
CA PRO A 85 -2.56 -8.86 -22.04
C PRO A 85 -4.04 -9.18 -21.79
N GLY A 86 -4.91 -8.25 -22.14
CA GLY A 86 -6.35 -8.34 -21.86
C GLY A 86 -7.10 -7.11 -22.38
N ASP A 87 -8.10 -6.67 -21.63
CA ASP A 87 -8.89 -5.48 -21.95
C ASP A 87 -8.03 -4.19 -21.82
N PRO A 88 -7.87 -3.38 -22.88
CA PRO A 88 -7.06 -2.17 -22.83
C PRO A 88 -7.52 -1.13 -21.80
N MET A 89 -8.82 -1.04 -21.53
CA MET A 89 -9.39 -0.10 -20.55
C MET A 89 -9.04 -0.53 -19.12
N VAL A 90 -9.09 -1.84 -18.85
CA VAL A 90 -8.64 -2.41 -17.58
C VAL A 90 -7.15 -2.16 -17.35
N GLN A 91 -6.33 -2.42 -18.37
CA GLN A 91 -4.88 -2.19 -18.32
C GLN A 91 -4.54 -0.72 -18.06
N ALA A 92 -5.19 0.21 -18.79
CA ALA A 92 -4.97 1.65 -18.61
C ALA A 92 -5.36 2.12 -17.21
N SER A 93 -6.48 1.64 -16.69
CA SER A 93 -6.95 1.99 -15.34
C SER A 93 -6.02 1.42 -14.26
N ALA A 94 -5.55 0.19 -14.43
CA ALA A 94 -4.58 -0.43 -13.52
C ALA A 94 -3.23 0.31 -13.54
N ALA A 95 -2.73 0.69 -14.71
CA ALA A 95 -1.51 1.50 -14.84
C ALA A 95 -1.68 2.87 -14.18
N GLY A 96 -2.84 3.52 -14.38
CA GLY A 96 -3.19 4.78 -13.73
C GLY A 96 -3.27 4.67 -12.21
N ALA A 97 -3.85 3.59 -11.69
CA ALA A 97 -3.90 3.31 -10.26
C ALA A 97 -2.49 3.14 -9.68
N LEU A 98 -1.63 2.35 -10.33
CA LEU A 98 -0.23 2.17 -9.91
C LEU A 98 0.57 3.47 -9.97
N TRP A 99 0.36 4.30 -11.00
CA TRP A 99 0.95 5.62 -11.11
C TRP A 99 0.52 6.54 -9.95
N ASN A 100 -0.77 6.56 -9.63
CA ASN A 100 -1.31 7.30 -8.48
C ASN A 100 -0.74 6.80 -7.15
N LEU A 101 -0.69 5.48 -6.95
CA LEU A 101 -0.09 4.87 -5.75
C LEU A 101 1.39 5.22 -5.59
N ALA A 102 2.12 5.34 -6.70
CA ALA A 102 3.52 5.74 -6.72
C ALA A 102 3.75 7.22 -6.36
N ALA A 103 2.71 8.03 -6.15
CA ALA A 103 2.88 9.36 -5.55
C ALA A 103 3.41 9.26 -4.11
N ASN A 104 3.09 8.17 -3.40
CA ASN A 104 3.65 7.84 -2.09
C ASN A 104 5.01 7.14 -2.23
N GLU A 105 6.04 7.61 -1.53
CA GLU A 105 7.41 7.08 -1.66
C GLU A 105 7.57 5.62 -1.21
N GLN A 106 6.89 5.23 -0.14
CA GLN A 106 6.92 3.85 0.35
C GLN A 106 6.30 2.89 -0.67
N ASN A 107 5.24 3.33 -1.35
CA ASN A 107 4.56 2.54 -2.38
C ASN A 107 5.43 2.35 -3.63
N LYS A 108 6.26 3.33 -4.02
CA LYS A 108 7.17 3.21 -5.18
C LYS A 108 8.03 1.96 -5.09
N PHE A 109 8.60 1.72 -3.90
CA PHE A 109 9.46 0.57 -3.67
C PHE A 109 8.69 -0.75 -3.76
N ALA A 110 7.49 -0.82 -3.19
CA ALA A 110 6.63 -1.99 -3.27
C ALA A 110 6.19 -2.29 -4.72
N ILE A 111 5.83 -1.27 -5.49
CA ILE A 111 5.46 -1.40 -6.92
C ILE A 111 6.66 -1.88 -7.76
N ALA A 112 7.87 -1.39 -7.49
CA ALA A 112 9.05 -1.88 -8.18
C ALA A 112 9.33 -3.35 -7.88
N GLN A 113 9.13 -3.79 -6.62
CA GLN A 113 9.35 -5.18 -6.21
C GLN A 113 8.28 -6.15 -6.71
N SER A 114 7.05 -5.71 -6.93
CA SER A 114 5.98 -6.57 -7.47
C SER A 114 6.17 -6.93 -8.95
N GLY A 115 7.22 -6.41 -9.59
CA GLY A 115 7.52 -6.66 -10.99
C GLY A 115 6.74 -5.78 -11.96
N ALA A 116 6.07 -4.73 -11.47
CA ALA A 116 5.26 -3.82 -12.28
C ALA A 116 6.05 -3.14 -13.42
N ILE A 117 7.36 -2.99 -13.26
CA ILE A 117 8.19 -2.25 -14.23
C ILE A 117 8.14 -2.88 -15.61
N GLN A 118 8.24 -4.21 -15.74
CA GLN A 118 8.25 -4.85 -17.06
C GLN A 118 6.90 -4.70 -17.79
N PRO A 119 5.73 -5.00 -17.18
CA PRO A 119 4.45 -4.79 -17.85
C PRO A 119 4.13 -3.32 -18.17
N LEU A 120 4.68 -2.35 -17.43
CA LEU A 120 4.45 -0.92 -17.68
C LEU A 120 5.27 -0.35 -18.83
N VAL A 121 6.35 -1.02 -19.26
CA VAL A 121 7.26 -0.55 -20.34
C VAL A 121 7.23 -1.42 -21.60
N ALA A 122 6.52 -2.54 -21.57
CA ALA A 122 6.39 -3.49 -22.67
C ALA A 122 5.42 -2.97 -23.76
#